data_AF-A0A4Q2XN64-F1
#
_entry.id   AF-A0A4Q2XN64-F1
#
_cell.length_a   1.000
_cell.length_b   1.000
_cell.length_c   1.000
_cell.angle_alpha   90.00
_cell.angle_beta   90.00
_cell.angle_gamma   90.00
#
_symmetry.space_group_name_H-M   'P 1'
#
loop_
_entity.id
_entity.type
_entity.pdbx_description
1 polymer ?
#
loop_
_entity_poly.entity_id
_entity_poly.type
_entity_poly.pdbx_seq_one_letter_code
_entity_poly.pdbx_strand_id
1 'polypeptide(L)'
;MVSVMHRPSCLVLLISLLAFTQAGATPADADRIRKTYQLKMDNWGLEMRIAASPEEKTKAWSNRPDATPYAREMWTAIGNDLDQDWTLEPAAWFLRTTPGLLARDGQNLNPQPVFSRENEAIRKAIETHHLKSPKLIPVCSALAASPDPRSLAILEKIQATHPDQKVQGVAALGAAMQLKTLGDDGEIMRRRLTYLRKAIIQSADVELDGSPVAKLAEDELYIIRFLTKGRVAPDLVGVDSGGRPLVLSSLKGKVVVLLFWNSNVSDAQRVVEITTALETRLKGQPFAVLGVNNDPLEKLRSLQADGTVPWPNFSDPQNKLARDYR
;
A
#
# COMPACT_ATOMS: atom_id res chain seq x y z
N MET A 1 47.10 -52.29 -62.14
CA MET A 1 45.77 -52.90 -61.92
C MET A 1 45.19 -52.30 -60.65
N VAL A 2 43.92 -51.93 -60.74
CA VAL A 2 43.07 -51.12 -59.85
C VAL A 2 43.33 -51.30 -58.34
N SER A 3 43.57 -50.18 -57.66
CA SER A 3 43.61 -50.07 -56.19
C SER A 3 42.18 -49.89 -55.67
N VAL A 4 41.68 -50.86 -54.90
CA VAL A 4 40.36 -50.81 -54.24
C VAL A 4 40.59 -50.66 -52.73
N MET A 5 40.42 -49.44 -52.23
CA MET A 5 40.35 -49.17 -50.79
C MET A 5 38.92 -49.38 -50.31
N HIS A 6 38.69 -50.39 -49.46
CA HIS A 6 37.51 -50.48 -48.60
C HIS A 6 37.73 -49.60 -47.36
N ARG A 7 36.85 -48.62 -47.14
CA ARG A 7 36.75 -47.88 -45.87
C ARG A 7 35.71 -48.55 -44.98
N PRO A 8 36.03 -48.86 -43.71
CA PRO A 8 35.00 -49.28 -42.76
C PRO A 8 34.26 -48.06 -42.19
N SER A 9 32.95 -48.22 -42.07
CA SER A 9 32.02 -47.33 -41.40
C SER A 9 32.42 -47.12 -39.94
N CYS A 10 32.55 -45.87 -39.51
CA CYS A 10 32.57 -45.50 -38.09
C CYS A 10 31.59 -44.34 -37.89
N LEU A 11 30.37 -44.69 -37.51
CA LEU A 11 29.31 -43.75 -37.18
C LEU A 11 29.58 -43.27 -35.74
N VAL A 12 30.27 -42.13 -35.60
CA VAL A 12 30.49 -41.50 -34.29
C VAL A 12 29.21 -40.75 -33.91
N LEU A 13 28.42 -41.35 -33.03
CA LEU A 13 27.27 -40.70 -32.40
C LEU A 13 27.79 -39.75 -31.31
N LEU A 14 27.91 -38.46 -31.65
CA LEU A 14 28.17 -37.38 -30.69
C LEU A 14 26.87 -37.09 -29.93
N ILE A 15 26.71 -37.71 -28.76
CA ILE A 15 25.68 -37.32 -27.78
C ILE A 15 26.23 -36.11 -27.02
N SER A 16 25.85 -34.91 -27.48
CA SER A 16 26.08 -33.68 -26.73
C SER A 16 25.15 -33.65 -25.52
N LEU A 17 25.69 -34.01 -24.35
CA LEU A 17 25.09 -33.73 -23.05
C LEU A 17 25.04 -32.21 -22.86
N LEU A 18 23.92 -31.58 -23.22
CA LEU A 18 23.55 -30.26 -22.72
C LEU A 18 23.30 -30.39 -21.21
N ALA A 19 24.34 -30.18 -20.42
CA ALA A 19 24.18 -29.86 -19.02
C ALA A 19 23.44 -28.52 -18.95
N PHE A 20 22.11 -28.57 -18.74
CA PHE A 20 21.37 -27.43 -18.24
C PHE A 20 21.87 -27.17 -16.81
N THR A 21 22.95 -26.39 -16.67
CA THR A 21 23.18 -25.69 -15.42
C THR A 21 21.96 -24.80 -15.22
N GLN A 22 21.15 -25.06 -14.19
CA GLN A 22 20.22 -24.05 -13.69
C GLN A 22 21.09 -22.84 -13.35
N ALA A 23 21.12 -21.86 -14.23
CA ALA A 23 21.73 -20.57 -13.91
C ALA A 23 20.98 -20.08 -12.67
N GLY A 24 21.71 -19.90 -11.56
CA GLY A 24 21.15 -19.30 -10.36
C GLY A 24 20.47 -18.00 -10.73
N ALA A 25 19.29 -17.75 -10.14
CA ALA A 25 18.53 -16.55 -10.44
C ALA A 25 19.40 -15.30 -10.23
N THR A 26 19.28 -14.34 -11.15
CA THR A 26 20.13 -13.14 -11.12
C THR A 26 19.35 -11.94 -10.58
N PRO A 27 20.03 -10.91 -10.05
CA PRO A 27 19.39 -9.62 -9.77
C PRO A 27 18.63 -9.05 -10.97
N ALA A 28 19.07 -9.34 -12.20
CA ALA A 28 18.40 -8.91 -13.42
C ALA A 28 17.06 -9.62 -13.65
N ASP A 29 16.93 -10.90 -13.28
CA ASP A 29 15.66 -11.62 -13.35
C ASP A 29 14.64 -11.04 -12.37
N ALA A 30 15.05 -10.78 -11.13
CA ALA A 30 14.20 -10.13 -10.11
C ALA A 30 13.72 -8.74 -10.57
N ASP A 31 14.64 -7.93 -11.13
CA ASP A 31 14.30 -6.61 -11.66
C ASP A 31 13.35 -6.68 -12.87
N ARG A 32 13.53 -7.66 -13.76
CA ARG A 32 12.62 -7.92 -14.89
C ARG A 32 11.20 -8.22 -14.40
N ILE A 33 11.05 -9.10 -13.40
CA ILE A 33 9.74 -9.48 -12.84
C ILE A 33 9.02 -8.24 -12.30
N ARG A 34 9.72 -7.47 -11.46
CA ARG A 34 9.18 -6.25 -10.86
C ARG A 34 8.77 -5.22 -11.93
N LYS A 35 9.66 -4.91 -12.87
CA LYS A 35 9.39 -3.93 -13.93
C LYS A 35 8.24 -4.36 -14.83
N THR A 36 8.13 -5.65 -15.13
CA THR A 36 7.02 -6.19 -15.92
C THR A 36 5.68 -5.99 -15.21
N TYR A 37 5.62 -6.31 -13.91
CA TYR A 37 4.42 -6.09 -13.11
C TYR A 37 4.10 -4.59 -12.98
N GLN A 38 5.10 -3.75 -12.70
CA GLN A 38 4.94 -2.30 -12.59
C GLN A 38 4.38 -1.70 -13.89
N LEU A 39 4.92 -2.07 -15.05
CA LEU A 39 4.44 -1.59 -16.35
C LEU A 39 2.96 -1.95 -16.57
N LYS A 40 2.53 -3.15 -16.17
CA LYS A 40 1.12 -3.54 -16.24
C LYS A 40 0.26 -2.70 -15.30
N MET A 41 0.73 -2.44 -14.09
CA MET A 41 0.04 -1.59 -13.11
C MET A 41 -0.05 -0.14 -13.59
N ASP A 42 0.99 0.39 -14.24
CA ASP A 42 1.01 1.74 -14.80
C ASP A 42 0.02 1.87 -15.97
N ASN A 43 0.01 0.90 -16.88
CA ASN A 43 -0.96 0.84 -17.98
C ASN A 43 -2.40 0.74 -17.46
N TRP A 44 -2.64 -0.09 -16.45
CA TRP A 44 -3.93 -0.17 -15.77
C TRP A 44 -4.31 1.14 -15.07
N GLY A 45 -3.35 1.82 -14.42
CA GLY A 45 -3.56 3.12 -13.81
C GLY A 45 -3.94 4.21 -14.83
N LEU A 46 -3.38 4.14 -16.05
CA LEU A 46 -3.80 4.98 -17.17
C LEU A 46 -5.22 4.63 -17.65
N GLU A 47 -5.54 3.34 -17.81
CA GLU A 47 -6.88 2.86 -18.17
C GLU A 47 -7.95 3.38 -17.19
N MET A 48 -7.68 3.25 -15.88
CA MET A 48 -8.54 3.77 -14.82
C MET A 48 -8.73 5.29 -14.89
N ARG A 49 -7.68 6.04 -15.30
CA ARG A 49 -7.73 7.50 -15.40
C ARG A 49 -8.54 7.98 -16.60
N ILE A 50 -8.48 7.28 -17.73
CA ILE A 50 -9.18 7.66 -18.96
C ILE A 50 -10.61 7.13 -19.03
N ALA A 51 -10.96 6.13 -18.23
CA ALA A 51 -12.31 5.58 -18.17
C ALA A 51 -13.33 6.66 -17.75
N ALA A 52 -14.20 7.05 -18.68
CA ALA A 52 -15.14 8.15 -18.52
C ALA A 52 -16.50 7.64 -18.01
N SER A 53 -16.94 6.47 -18.48
CA SER A 53 -18.23 5.87 -18.09
C SER A 53 -18.12 4.91 -16.90
N PRO A 54 -19.21 4.66 -16.16
CA PRO A 54 -19.27 3.63 -15.12
C PRO A 54 -18.92 2.22 -15.65
N GLU A 55 -19.33 1.89 -16.87
CA GLU A 55 -19.05 0.62 -17.53
C GLU A 55 -17.56 0.49 -17.85
N GLU A 56 -16.95 1.55 -18.39
CA GLU A 56 -15.50 1.61 -18.65
C GLU A 56 -14.70 1.48 -17.36
N LYS A 57 -15.12 2.14 -16.28
CA LYS A 57 -14.47 2.04 -14.97
C LYS A 57 -14.58 0.64 -14.38
N THR A 58 -15.76 0.01 -14.51
CA THR A 58 -15.98 -1.38 -14.05
C THR A 58 -15.11 -2.35 -14.83
N LYS A 59 -15.04 -2.18 -16.15
CA LYS A 59 -14.16 -2.98 -17.02
C LYS A 59 -12.69 -2.77 -16.66
N ALA A 60 -12.23 -1.53 -16.57
CA ALA A 60 -10.87 -1.21 -16.17
C ALA A 60 -10.54 -1.83 -14.81
N TRP A 61 -11.44 -1.74 -13.83
CA TRP A 61 -11.26 -2.38 -12.53
C TRP A 61 -11.11 -3.90 -12.62
N SER A 62 -11.94 -4.57 -13.45
CA SER A 62 -11.84 -6.02 -13.69
C SER A 62 -10.55 -6.43 -14.39
N ASN A 63 -9.89 -5.49 -15.10
CA ASN A 63 -8.60 -5.68 -15.76
C ASN A 63 -7.39 -5.45 -14.83
N ARG A 64 -7.62 -5.16 -13.54
CA ARG A 64 -6.50 -4.95 -12.59
C ARG A 64 -5.52 -6.13 -12.63
N PRO A 65 -4.23 -5.89 -12.88
CA PRO A 65 -3.25 -6.96 -12.97
C PRO A 65 -3.16 -7.80 -11.69
N ASP A 66 -3.32 -9.12 -11.84
CA ASP A 66 -3.08 -10.09 -10.76
C ASP A 66 -1.57 -10.19 -10.47
N ALA A 67 -1.20 -9.94 -9.21
CA ALA A 67 0.18 -10.04 -8.76
C ALA A 67 0.63 -11.46 -8.45
N THR A 68 -0.30 -12.41 -8.27
CA THR A 68 -0.04 -13.79 -7.86
C THR A 68 1.01 -14.50 -8.74
N PRO A 69 0.92 -14.50 -10.09
CA PRO A 69 1.93 -15.15 -10.92
C PRO A 69 3.32 -14.52 -10.78
N TYR A 70 3.40 -13.19 -10.68
CA TYR A 70 4.65 -12.46 -10.50
C TYR A 70 5.29 -12.71 -9.14
N ALA A 71 4.47 -12.82 -8.09
CA ALA A 71 4.94 -13.19 -6.77
C ALA A 71 5.51 -14.61 -6.77
N ARG A 72 4.88 -15.59 -7.43
CA ARG A 72 5.43 -16.95 -7.56
C ARG A 72 6.77 -16.98 -8.31
N GLU A 73 6.87 -16.23 -9.40
CA GLU A 73 8.13 -16.11 -10.16
C GLU A 73 9.22 -15.45 -9.30
N MET A 74 8.89 -14.37 -8.58
CA MET A 74 9.81 -13.70 -7.67
C MET A 74 10.29 -14.62 -6.55
N TRP A 75 9.38 -15.38 -5.92
CA TRP A 75 9.76 -16.33 -4.89
C TRP A 75 10.68 -17.43 -5.42
N THR A 76 10.41 -17.93 -6.63
CA THR A 76 11.29 -18.91 -7.29
C THR A 76 12.68 -18.33 -7.52
N ALA A 77 12.78 -17.02 -7.81
CA ALA A 77 14.04 -16.35 -8.03
C ALA A 77 14.84 -16.10 -6.73
N ILE A 78 14.20 -15.71 -5.63
CA ILE A 78 14.94 -15.26 -4.43
C ILE A 78 14.94 -16.25 -3.27
N GLY A 79 14.03 -17.23 -3.25
CA GLY A 79 13.74 -18.03 -2.07
C GLY A 79 14.91 -18.88 -1.54
N ASN A 80 15.84 -19.27 -2.43
CA ASN A 80 17.04 -20.03 -2.06
C ASN A 80 18.23 -19.16 -1.66
N ASP A 81 18.20 -17.86 -1.99
CA ASP A 81 19.33 -16.93 -1.84
C ASP A 81 19.02 -15.82 -0.82
N LEU A 82 18.03 -16.04 0.06
CA LEU A 82 17.55 -15.04 1.02
C LEU A 82 18.62 -14.57 2.02
N ASP A 83 19.79 -15.21 2.10
CA ASP A 83 20.93 -14.77 2.90
C ASP A 83 21.87 -13.81 2.14
N GLN A 84 21.63 -13.60 0.84
CA GLN A 84 22.40 -12.71 -0.02
C GLN A 84 21.79 -11.31 -0.07
N ASP A 85 22.61 -10.28 0.15
CA ASP A 85 22.19 -8.88 0.22
C ASP A 85 21.48 -8.36 -1.05
N TRP A 86 21.70 -8.97 -2.22
CA TRP A 86 21.01 -8.56 -3.44
C TRP A 86 19.51 -8.88 -3.42
N THR A 87 19.07 -9.81 -2.56
CA THR A 87 17.66 -10.21 -2.46
C THR A 87 16.80 -9.23 -1.67
N LEU A 88 17.39 -8.29 -0.91
CA LEU A 88 16.63 -7.40 -0.02
C LEU A 88 15.64 -6.50 -0.75
N GLU A 89 16.01 -5.98 -1.92
CA GLU A 89 15.12 -5.14 -2.73
C GLU A 89 13.96 -5.92 -3.36
N PRO A 90 14.17 -7.07 -4.03
CA PRO A 90 13.06 -7.90 -4.50
C PRO A 90 12.22 -8.50 -3.34
N ALA A 91 12.83 -8.81 -2.20
CA ALA A 91 12.12 -9.25 -1.00
C ALA A 91 11.22 -8.14 -0.44
N ALA A 92 11.68 -6.88 -0.44
CA ALA A 92 10.86 -5.74 -0.07
C ALA A 92 9.65 -5.56 -1.00
N TRP A 93 9.84 -5.73 -2.31
CA TRP A 93 8.74 -5.74 -3.27
C TRP A 93 7.73 -6.87 -2.97
N PHE A 94 8.22 -8.06 -2.65
CA PHE A 94 7.37 -9.22 -2.31
C PHE A 94 6.55 -8.97 -1.03
N LEU A 95 7.18 -8.48 0.05
CA LEU A 95 6.52 -8.14 1.31
C LEU A 95 5.43 -7.07 1.15
N ARG A 96 5.61 -6.13 0.22
CA ARG A 96 4.62 -5.08 -0.07
C ARG A 96 3.44 -5.59 -0.90
N THR A 97 3.71 -6.51 -1.83
CA THR A 97 2.75 -6.89 -2.87
C THR A 97 1.83 -8.05 -2.44
N THR A 98 2.31 -8.95 -1.58
CA THR A 98 1.63 -10.22 -1.30
C THR A 98 0.65 -10.28 -0.13
N PRO A 99 0.67 -9.42 0.91
CA PRO A 99 -0.21 -9.57 2.08
C PRO A 99 -1.71 -9.61 1.77
N GLY A 100 -2.14 -8.88 0.72
CA GLY A 100 -3.53 -8.83 0.28
C GLY A 100 -3.95 -9.95 -0.69
N LEU A 101 -3.03 -10.85 -1.07
CA LEU A 101 -3.34 -11.95 -2.00
C LEU A 101 -3.95 -13.11 -1.21
N LEU A 102 -5.26 -13.29 -1.36
CA LEU A 102 -6.03 -14.28 -0.63
C LEU A 102 -6.58 -15.34 -1.60
N ALA A 103 -6.47 -16.61 -1.22
CA ALA A 103 -7.12 -17.72 -1.91
C ALA A 103 -8.37 -18.17 -1.15
N ARG A 104 -9.40 -18.53 -1.91
CA ARG A 104 -10.55 -19.27 -1.39
C ARG A 104 -10.35 -20.74 -1.74
N ASP A 105 -9.98 -21.55 -0.77
CA ASP A 105 -10.27 -22.98 -0.88
C ASP A 105 -11.78 -23.12 -0.62
N GLY A 106 -12.51 -23.92 -1.40
CA GLY A 106 -13.97 -24.02 -1.25
C GLY A 106 -14.45 -24.62 0.09
N GLN A 107 -13.55 -24.80 1.07
CA GLN A 107 -13.82 -25.40 2.38
C GLN A 107 -13.86 -24.33 3.50
N ASN A 108 -13.08 -23.25 3.36
CA ASN A 108 -13.01 -22.17 4.34
C ASN A 108 -13.86 -20.95 3.93
N LEU A 109 -14.74 -20.51 4.83
CA LEU A 109 -15.52 -19.28 4.64
C LEU A 109 -14.64 -18.02 4.64
N ASN A 110 -13.45 -18.09 5.25
CA ASN A 110 -12.50 -16.98 5.34
C ASN A 110 -11.34 -17.21 4.36
N PRO A 111 -11.12 -16.29 3.38
CA PRO A 111 -9.99 -16.37 2.48
C PRO A 111 -8.65 -16.42 3.23
N GLN A 112 -7.74 -17.27 2.77
CA GLN A 112 -6.43 -17.47 3.41
C GLN A 112 -5.31 -16.77 2.62
N PRO A 113 -4.29 -16.20 3.27
CA PRO A 113 -3.20 -15.54 2.55
C PRO A 113 -2.31 -16.55 1.82
N VAL A 114 -2.08 -16.30 0.53
CA VAL A 114 -1.40 -17.21 -0.39
C VAL A 114 0.08 -17.42 -0.04
N PHE A 115 0.76 -16.37 0.45
CA PHE A 115 2.22 -16.33 0.62
C PHE A 115 2.66 -16.16 2.08
N SER A 116 1.89 -16.71 3.03
CA SER A 116 2.17 -16.55 4.46
C SER A 116 3.56 -17.11 4.85
N ARG A 117 3.95 -18.25 4.28
CA ARG A 117 5.22 -18.94 4.59
C ARG A 117 6.43 -18.21 4.01
N GLU A 118 6.29 -17.71 2.81
CA GLU A 118 7.32 -16.96 2.08
C GLU A 118 7.59 -15.62 2.78
N ASN A 119 6.54 -14.91 3.19
CA ASN A 119 6.67 -13.69 3.99
C ASN A 119 7.34 -13.95 5.35
N GLU A 120 7.06 -15.08 6.00
CA GLU A 120 7.76 -15.52 7.22
C GLU A 120 9.25 -15.76 6.97
N ALA A 121 9.58 -16.48 5.89
CA ALA A 121 10.95 -16.82 5.52
C ALA A 121 11.79 -15.55 5.24
N ILE A 122 11.22 -14.58 4.52
CA ILE A 122 11.87 -13.29 4.26
C ILE A 122 12.15 -12.54 5.58
N ARG A 123 11.15 -12.40 6.46
CA ARG A 123 11.33 -11.75 7.76
C ARG A 123 12.42 -12.42 8.59
N LYS A 124 12.41 -13.76 8.64
CA LYS A 124 13.43 -14.54 9.36
C LYS A 124 14.82 -14.28 8.78
N ALA A 125 14.97 -14.29 7.46
CA ALA A 125 16.25 -14.04 6.81
C ALA A 125 16.78 -12.62 7.11
N ILE A 126 15.90 -11.62 7.11
CA ILE A 126 16.27 -10.25 7.51
C ILE A 126 16.83 -10.23 8.94
N GLU A 127 16.17 -10.92 9.88
CA GLU A 127 16.58 -10.97 11.28
C GLU A 127 17.89 -11.73 11.51
N THR A 128 18.16 -12.78 10.73
CA THR A 128 19.32 -13.65 10.93
C THR A 128 20.55 -13.22 10.13
N HIS A 129 20.37 -12.65 8.94
CA HIS A 129 21.47 -12.38 8.01
C HIS A 129 21.67 -10.89 7.72
N HIS A 130 20.63 -10.06 7.72
CA HIS A 130 20.70 -8.73 7.10
C HIS A 130 20.58 -7.53 8.03
N LEU A 131 20.48 -7.70 9.35
CA LEU A 131 20.30 -6.59 10.32
C LEU A 131 21.37 -5.48 10.27
N LYS A 132 22.48 -5.68 9.58
CA LYS A 132 23.55 -4.70 9.38
C LYS A 132 23.74 -4.28 7.92
N SER A 133 22.90 -4.78 7.00
CA SER A 133 23.04 -4.48 5.58
C SER A 133 22.63 -3.03 5.28
N PRO A 134 23.45 -2.27 4.53
CA PRO A 134 23.09 -0.92 4.11
C PRO A 134 21.88 -0.88 3.15
N LYS A 135 21.44 -2.03 2.62
CA LYS A 135 20.34 -2.16 1.67
C LYS A 135 18.96 -2.35 2.32
N LEU A 136 18.83 -2.08 3.62
CA LEU A 136 17.59 -2.28 4.37
C LEU A 136 16.52 -1.19 4.18
N ILE A 137 16.81 -0.07 3.52
CA ILE A 137 15.83 1.03 3.34
C ILE A 137 14.53 0.55 2.66
N PRO A 138 14.57 -0.14 1.50
CA PRO A 138 13.36 -0.66 0.86
C PRO A 138 12.58 -1.64 1.76
N VAL A 139 13.31 -2.48 2.51
CA VAL A 139 12.73 -3.46 3.44
C VAL A 139 12.01 -2.77 4.58
N CYS A 140 12.60 -1.74 5.18
CA CYS A 140 11.96 -0.97 6.25
C CYS A 140 10.64 -0.34 5.78
N SER A 141 10.63 0.22 4.56
CA SER A 141 9.41 0.77 3.95
C SER A 141 8.37 -0.33 3.68
N ALA A 142 8.78 -1.51 3.20
CA ALA A 142 7.87 -2.64 2.98
C ALA A 142 7.28 -3.21 4.28
N LEU A 143 8.08 -3.35 5.34
CA LEU A 143 7.62 -3.80 6.66
C LEU A 143 6.62 -2.82 7.30
N ALA A 144 6.73 -1.53 6.97
CA ALA A 144 5.80 -0.50 7.45
C ALA A 144 4.42 -0.57 6.77
N ALA A 145 4.34 -1.07 5.54
CA ALA A 145 3.17 -0.98 4.68
C ALA A 145 1.96 -1.83 5.12
N SER A 146 2.15 -2.83 5.98
CA SER A 146 1.06 -3.70 6.45
C SER A 146 1.23 -4.04 7.93
N PRO A 147 0.19 -3.87 8.77
CA PRO A 147 0.29 -4.16 10.20
C PRO A 147 0.68 -5.62 10.49
N ASP A 148 1.82 -5.82 11.14
CA ASP A 148 2.29 -7.12 11.60
C ASP A 148 3.21 -6.91 12.82
N PRO A 149 2.87 -7.44 14.01
CA PRO A 149 3.71 -7.29 15.20
C PRO A 149 5.16 -7.74 15.00
N ARG A 150 5.40 -8.73 14.11
CA ARG A 150 6.74 -9.19 13.77
C ARG A 150 7.50 -8.15 12.95
N SER A 151 6.85 -7.54 11.96
CA SER A 151 7.42 -6.42 11.20
C SER A 151 7.77 -5.25 12.12
N LEU A 152 6.90 -4.90 13.07
CA LEU A 152 7.19 -3.89 14.09
C LEU A 152 8.44 -4.25 14.90
N ALA A 153 8.54 -5.49 15.43
CA ALA A 153 9.71 -5.92 16.20
C ALA A 153 11.02 -5.82 15.41
N ILE A 154 11.00 -6.18 14.12
CA ILE A 154 12.16 -6.05 13.22
C ILE A 154 12.53 -4.58 13.03
N LEU A 155 11.56 -3.71 12.75
CA LEU A 155 11.78 -2.27 12.60
C LEU A 155 12.36 -1.65 13.88
N GLU A 156 11.85 -2.05 15.05
CA GLU A 156 12.36 -1.60 16.35
C GLU A 156 13.78 -2.06 16.63
N LYS A 157 14.13 -3.28 16.21
CA LYS A 157 15.49 -3.81 16.29
C LYS A 157 16.43 -3.04 15.36
N ILE A 158 16.06 -2.86 14.09
CA ILE A 158 16.86 -2.11 13.11
C ILE A 158 17.08 -0.68 13.59
N GLN A 159 16.04 0.04 14.00
CA GLN A 159 16.21 1.42 14.48
C GLN A 159 17.13 1.49 15.70
N ALA A 160 17.10 0.49 16.58
CA ALA A 160 17.93 0.48 17.79
C ALA A 160 19.40 0.15 17.51
N THR A 161 19.69 -0.78 16.60
CA THR A 161 21.02 -1.42 16.52
C THR A 161 21.76 -1.26 15.19
N HIS A 162 21.11 -0.77 14.13
CA HIS A 162 21.75 -0.69 12.81
C HIS A 162 22.96 0.27 12.81
N PRO A 163 24.09 -0.04 12.14
CA PRO A 163 25.27 0.83 12.15
C PRO A 163 25.08 2.15 11.41
N ASP A 164 24.28 2.17 10.35
CA ASP A 164 23.94 3.38 9.57
C ASP A 164 22.74 4.14 10.17
N GLN A 165 22.94 5.42 10.48
CA GLN A 165 21.89 6.30 11.04
C GLN A 165 20.72 6.54 10.08
N LYS A 166 20.95 6.63 8.77
CA LYS A 166 19.87 6.82 7.79
C LYS A 166 18.92 5.61 7.80
N VAL A 167 19.48 4.40 7.87
CA VAL A 167 18.68 3.17 8.01
C VAL A 167 17.97 3.14 9.36
N GLN A 168 18.62 3.57 10.46
CA GLN A 168 17.96 3.69 11.76
C GLN A 168 16.74 4.62 11.70
N GLY A 169 16.88 5.78 11.05
CA GLY A 169 15.83 6.78 10.91
C GLY A 169 14.65 6.28 10.07
N VAL A 170 14.92 5.63 8.93
CA VAL A 170 13.85 5.02 8.10
C VAL A 170 13.12 3.91 8.85
N ALA A 171 13.85 3.06 9.57
CA ALA A 171 13.24 2.01 10.40
C ALA A 171 12.40 2.60 11.54
N ALA A 172 12.83 3.72 12.14
CA ALA A 172 12.05 4.44 13.14
C ALA A 172 10.75 4.99 12.56
N LEU A 173 10.77 5.59 11.36
CA LEU A 173 9.55 6.02 10.66
C LEU A 173 8.60 4.83 10.48
N GLY A 174 9.10 3.70 9.97
CA GLY A 174 8.31 2.49 9.78
C GLY A 174 7.68 1.97 11.08
N ALA A 175 8.44 1.95 12.18
CA ALA A 175 7.92 1.56 13.49
C ALA A 175 6.83 2.52 13.99
N ALA A 176 7.00 3.84 13.77
CA ALA A 176 5.99 4.84 14.12
C ALA A 176 4.67 4.66 13.34
N MET A 177 4.77 4.25 12.07
CA MET A 177 3.62 3.93 11.21
C MET A 177 2.88 2.68 11.70
N GLN A 178 3.60 1.62 12.08
CA GLN A 178 3.00 0.40 12.65
C GLN A 178 2.29 0.69 13.98
N LEU A 179 2.95 1.43 14.88
CA LEU A 179 2.39 1.82 16.17
C LEU A 179 1.08 2.62 16.05
N LYS A 180 0.90 3.41 14.97
CA LYS A 180 -0.34 4.14 14.70
C LYS A 180 -1.57 3.23 14.70
N THR A 181 -1.41 2.00 14.19
CA THR A 181 -2.52 1.06 14.02
C THR A 181 -2.96 0.39 15.32
N LEU A 182 -2.13 0.48 16.36
CA LEU A 182 -2.39 -0.10 17.67
C LEU A 182 -3.23 0.80 18.58
N GLY A 183 -3.37 2.09 18.25
CA GLY A 183 -4.24 3.04 18.94
C GLY A 183 -3.55 4.32 19.38
N ASP A 184 -4.24 5.06 20.27
CA ASP A 184 -3.86 6.41 20.70
C ASP A 184 -3.51 6.51 22.20
N ASP A 185 -3.20 5.40 22.88
CA ASP A 185 -2.82 5.48 24.29
C ASP A 185 -1.49 6.22 24.51
N GLY A 186 -1.28 6.68 25.74
CA GLY A 186 -0.15 7.54 26.08
C GLY A 186 1.22 6.90 25.88
N GLU A 187 1.34 5.57 26.02
CA GLU A 187 2.61 4.87 25.80
C GLU A 187 2.90 4.74 24.31
N ILE A 188 1.91 4.32 23.52
CA ILE A 188 2.01 4.27 22.06
C ILE A 188 2.38 5.64 21.52
N MET A 189 1.69 6.70 21.94
CA MET A 189 1.95 8.06 21.48
C MET A 189 3.35 8.54 21.83
N ARG A 190 3.85 8.23 23.04
CA ARG A 190 5.23 8.55 23.44
C ARG A 190 6.25 7.85 22.53
N ARG A 191 6.05 6.57 22.24
CA ARG A 191 6.93 5.79 21.34
C ARG A 191 6.88 6.33 19.92
N ARG A 192 5.68 6.60 19.38
CA ARG A 192 5.48 7.20 18.05
C ARG A 192 6.22 8.52 17.92
N LEU A 193 6.03 9.45 18.86
CA LEU A 193 6.73 10.74 18.87
C LEU A 193 8.24 10.59 18.94
N THR A 194 8.75 9.64 19.75
CA THR A 194 10.18 9.35 19.86
C THR A 194 10.75 8.88 18.52
N TYR A 195 10.06 7.96 17.85
CA TYR A 195 10.51 7.41 16.57
C TYR A 195 10.38 8.40 15.42
N LEU A 196 9.32 9.21 15.36
CA LEU A 196 9.19 10.29 14.37
C LEU A 196 10.31 11.32 14.53
N ARG A 197 10.64 11.72 15.77
CA ARG A 197 11.77 12.63 16.03
C ARG A 197 13.08 12.02 15.53
N LYS A 198 13.31 10.74 15.77
CA LYS A 198 14.50 10.02 15.31
C LYS A 198 14.58 9.99 13.78
N ALA A 199 13.47 9.67 13.10
CA ALA A 199 13.37 9.67 11.65
C ALA A 199 13.72 11.03 11.03
N ILE A 200 13.22 12.13 11.62
CA ILE A 200 13.55 13.49 11.17
C ILE A 200 15.04 13.78 11.37
N ILE A 201 15.61 13.47 12.53
CA ILE A 201 17.01 13.79 12.83
C ILE A 201 17.98 12.99 11.95
N GLN A 202 17.70 11.71 11.70
CA GLN A 202 18.67 10.80 11.12
C GLN A 202 18.48 10.52 9.63
N SER A 203 17.32 10.81 9.07
CA SER A 203 16.99 10.42 7.69
C SER A 203 16.09 11.40 6.95
N ALA A 204 15.97 12.66 7.38
CA ALA A 204 15.05 13.64 6.80
C ALA A 204 15.10 13.73 5.25
N ASP A 205 16.29 13.61 4.66
CA ASP A 205 16.58 13.71 3.23
C ASP A 205 16.37 12.41 2.45
N VAL A 206 16.13 11.29 3.14
CA VAL A 206 15.93 9.99 2.47
C VAL A 206 14.58 9.99 1.77
N GLU A 207 14.58 9.71 0.47
CA GLU A 207 13.38 9.59 -0.35
C GLU A 207 12.77 8.19 -0.22
N LEU A 208 11.48 8.14 0.10
CA LEU A 208 10.66 6.93 0.13
C LEU A 208 9.45 7.14 -0.79
N ASP A 209 9.34 6.33 -1.85
CA ASP A 209 8.24 6.38 -2.82
C ASP A 209 7.95 7.79 -3.37
N GLY A 210 9.01 8.60 -3.55
CA GLY A 210 8.94 9.97 -4.07
C GLY A 210 8.57 11.04 -3.05
N SER A 211 8.61 10.72 -1.75
CA SER A 211 8.48 11.68 -0.65
C SER A 211 9.64 11.58 0.33
N PRO A 212 10.22 12.71 0.77
CA PRO A 212 11.26 12.69 1.77
C PRO A 212 10.69 12.28 3.14
N VAL A 213 11.46 11.54 3.93
CA VAL A 213 11.10 11.13 5.30
C VAL A 213 10.65 12.31 6.14
N ALA A 214 11.26 13.49 6.00
CA ALA A 214 10.85 14.69 6.73
C ALA A 214 9.38 15.04 6.49
N LYS A 215 8.91 14.97 5.23
CA LYS A 215 7.51 15.26 4.87
C LYS A 215 6.56 14.21 5.45
N LEU A 216 6.92 12.93 5.34
CA LEU A 216 6.13 11.83 5.90
C LEU A 216 6.00 11.95 7.43
N ALA A 217 7.10 12.29 8.10
CA ALA A 217 7.10 12.49 9.55
C ALA A 217 6.31 13.75 9.96
N GLU A 218 6.37 14.83 9.19
CA GLU A 218 5.58 16.04 9.42
C GLU A 218 4.07 15.75 9.32
N ASP A 219 3.64 14.96 8.33
CA ASP A 219 2.24 14.56 8.19
C ASP A 219 1.76 13.73 9.39
N GLU A 220 2.58 12.78 9.86
CA GLU A 220 2.24 11.99 11.05
C GLU A 220 2.22 12.84 12.34
N LEU A 221 3.11 13.82 12.46
CA LEU A 221 3.07 14.78 13.58
C LEU A 221 1.82 15.66 13.52
N TYR A 222 1.38 16.07 12.33
CA TYR A 222 0.12 16.78 12.15
C TYR A 222 -1.07 15.93 12.59
N ILE A 223 -1.12 14.65 12.19
CA ILE A 223 -2.16 13.70 12.61
C ILE A 223 -2.18 13.58 14.13
N ILE A 224 -1.02 13.39 14.78
CA ILE A 224 -0.93 13.29 16.24
C ILE A 224 -1.47 14.56 16.92
N ARG A 225 -1.14 15.73 16.38
CA ARG A 225 -1.50 17.02 16.98
C ARG A 225 -2.98 17.36 16.82
N PHE A 226 -3.58 17.02 15.68
CA PHE A 226 -4.90 17.55 15.30
C PHE A 226 -5.97 16.50 15.03
N LEU A 227 -5.61 15.27 14.67
CA LEU A 227 -6.54 14.27 14.13
C LEU A 227 -6.66 13.00 14.98
N THR A 228 -5.95 12.92 16.11
CA THR A 228 -6.09 11.82 17.08
C THR A 228 -7.33 11.97 17.96
N LYS A 229 -7.80 10.87 18.55
CA LYS A 229 -8.97 10.89 19.43
C LYS A 229 -8.78 11.89 20.58
N GLY A 230 -9.83 12.66 20.85
CA GLY A 230 -9.82 13.71 21.89
C GLY A 230 -9.31 15.07 21.42
N ARG A 231 -8.83 15.19 20.17
CA ARG A 231 -8.54 16.51 19.56
C ARG A 231 -9.81 17.16 19.02
N VAL A 232 -9.79 18.48 18.98
CA VAL A 232 -10.82 19.26 18.29
C VAL A 232 -10.62 19.06 16.79
N ALA A 233 -11.64 18.56 16.11
CA ALA A 233 -11.61 18.36 14.66
C ALA A 233 -11.37 19.70 13.94
N PRO A 234 -10.45 19.78 12.96
CA PRO A 234 -10.25 20.98 12.16
C PRO A 234 -11.55 21.47 11.53
N ASP A 235 -11.86 22.77 11.65
CA ASP A 235 -13.07 23.29 11.01
C ASP A 235 -12.92 23.25 9.49
N LEU A 236 -13.99 22.90 8.78
CA LEU A 236 -14.04 22.96 7.32
C LEU A 236 -14.97 24.08 6.91
N VAL A 237 -14.47 24.98 6.06
CA VAL A 237 -15.23 26.09 5.49
C VAL A 237 -15.19 25.98 3.98
N GLY A 238 -16.37 25.87 3.37
CA GLY A 238 -16.48 25.63 1.93
C GLY A 238 -17.88 25.90 1.43
N VAL A 239 -18.24 25.27 0.31
CA VAL A 239 -19.55 25.39 -0.29
C VAL A 239 -20.13 24.02 -0.62
N ASP A 240 -21.44 23.93 -0.68
CA ASP A 240 -22.12 22.76 -1.23
C ASP A 240 -22.15 22.76 -2.77
N SER A 241 -22.76 21.74 -3.35
CA SER A 241 -22.92 21.64 -4.81
C SER A 241 -23.75 22.79 -5.41
N GLY A 242 -24.61 23.44 -4.64
CA GLY A 242 -25.38 24.63 -5.03
C GLY A 242 -24.63 25.95 -4.90
N GLY A 243 -23.38 25.93 -4.40
CA GLY A 243 -22.59 27.12 -4.11
C GLY A 243 -22.98 27.82 -2.81
N ARG A 244 -23.80 27.20 -1.96
CA ARG A 244 -24.20 27.74 -0.67
C ARG A 244 -23.09 27.51 0.36
N PRO A 245 -22.77 28.48 1.22
CA PRO A 245 -21.76 28.31 2.25
C PRO A 245 -22.09 27.14 3.19
N LEU A 246 -21.08 26.33 3.49
CA LEU A 246 -21.12 25.29 4.51
C LEU A 246 -19.93 25.47 5.47
N VAL A 247 -20.17 25.20 6.74
CA VAL A 247 -19.15 25.24 7.79
C VAL A 247 -19.36 24.05 8.72
N LEU A 248 -18.34 23.25 8.99
CA LEU A 248 -18.45 22.08 9.88
C LEU A 248 -18.85 22.50 11.30
N SER A 249 -18.29 23.59 11.82
CA SER A 249 -18.61 24.10 13.15
C SER A 249 -20.06 24.58 13.33
N SER A 250 -20.84 24.74 12.24
CA SER A 250 -22.29 24.99 12.32
C SER A 250 -23.08 23.81 12.91
N LEU A 251 -22.49 22.62 12.95
CA LEU A 251 -23.10 21.40 13.50
C LEU A 251 -22.74 21.15 14.98
N LYS A 252 -22.12 22.13 15.67
CA LYS A 252 -21.82 22.03 17.10
C LYS A 252 -23.05 21.65 17.92
N GLY A 253 -22.85 20.74 18.89
CA GLY A 253 -23.92 20.17 19.70
C GLY A 253 -24.55 18.90 19.10
N LYS A 254 -24.13 18.48 17.90
CA LYS A 254 -24.49 17.18 17.31
C LYS A 254 -23.30 16.24 17.27
N VAL A 255 -23.57 14.95 17.26
CA VAL A 255 -22.64 13.91 16.80
C VAL A 255 -22.59 13.96 15.28
N VAL A 256 -21.41 14.16 14.69
CA VAL A 256 -21.25 14.31 13.24
C VAL A 256 -20.46 13.14 12.67
N VAL A 257 -21.01 12.50 11.64
CA VAL A 257 -20.22 11.64 10.73
C VAL A 257 -19.75 12.51 9.58
N LEU A 258 -18.44 12.79 9.55
CA LEU A 258 -17.78 13.47 8.45
C LEU A 258 -17.28 12.42 7.45
N LEU A 259 -17.87 12.37 6.25
CA LEU A 259 -17.61 11.34 5.25
C LEU A 259 -16.80 11.90 4.08
N PHE A 260 -15.53 11.51 3.94
CA PHE A 260 -14.71 11.81 2.76
C PHE A 260 -14.95 10.73 1.70
N TRP A 261 -15.44 11.07 0.51
CA TRP A 261 -15.85 10.07 -0.48
C TRP A 261 -15.89 10.58 -1.94
N ASN A 262 -16.01 9.66 -2.89
CA ASN A 262 -16.42 9.93 -4.26
C ASN A 262 -17.15 8.73 -4.89
N SER A 263 -17.76 8.96 -6.04
CA SER A 263 -18.49 7.96 -6.79
C SER A 263 -17.63 6.89 -7.49
N ASN A 264 -16.30 7.01 -7.44
CA ASN A 264 -15.36 6.13 -8.13
C ASN A 264 -14.60 5.16 -7.21
N VAL A 265 -14.80 5.22 -5.89
CA VAL A 265 -14.21 4.24 -4.96
C VAL A 265 -14.91 2.88 -5.10
N SER A 266 -14.16 1.80 -4.90
CA SER A 266 -14.75 0.45 -4.78
C SER A 266 -15.78 0.45 -3.66
N ASP A 267 -17.00 -0.05 -3.95
CA ASP A 267 -18.14 -0.07 -3.04
C ASP A 267 -18.77 1.30 -2.69
N ALA A 268 -18.59 2.33 -3.52
CA ALA A 268 -19.21 3.64 -3.32
C ALA A 268 -20.73 3.55 -3.06
N GLN A 269 -21.45 2.69 -3.78
CA GLN A 269 -22.87 2.46 -3.57
C GLN A 269 -23.17 1.94 -2.15
N ARG A 270 -22.38 0.97 -1.66
CA ARG A 270 -22.56 0.41 -0.31
C ARG A 270 -22.29 1.46 0.77
N VAL A 271 -21.28 2.32 0.57
CA VAL A 271 -20.99 3.44 1.48
C VAL A 271 -22.19 4.39 1.53
N VAL A 272 -22.78 4.73 0.39
CA VAL A 272 -23.99 5.56 0.31
C VAL A 272 -25.15 4.88 1.05
N GLU A 273 -25.44 3.60 0.76
CA GLU A 273 -26.53 2.85 1.40
C GLU A 273 -26.41 2.81 2.93
N ILE A 274 -25.22 2.51 3.45
CA ILE A 274 -24.95 2.47 4.90
C ILE A 274 -25.15 3.87 5.51
N THR A 275 -24.70 4.91 4.82
CA THR A 275 -24.79 6.29 5.30
C THR A 275 -26.25 6.77 5.31
N THR A 276 -27.03 6.51 4.26
CA THR A 276 -28.47 6.79 4.20
C THR A 276 -29.22 6.09 5.34
N ALA A 277 -28.92 4.80 5.56
CA ALA A 277 -29.55 4.01 6.61
C ALA A 277 -29.22 4.57 8.01
N LEU A 278 -27.98 5.02 8.23
CA LEU A 278 -27.57 5.63 9.49
C LEU A 278 -28.28 6.96 9.76
N GLU A 279 -28.34 7.84 8.76
CA GLU A 279 -29.05 9.12 8.86
C GLU A 279 -30.54 8.90 9.14
N THR A 280 -31.17 7.96 8.43
CA THR A 280 -32.58 7.61 8.61
C THR A 280 -32.85 7.09 10.02
N ARG A 281 -31.99 6.17 10.51
CA ARG A 281 -32.14 5.56 11.84
C ARG A 281 -32.00 6.58 12.97
N LEU A 282 -31.15 7.59 12.81
CA LEU A 282 -30.85 8.60 13.83
C LEU A 282 -31.63 9.91 13.62
N LYS A 283 -32.62 9.91 12.72
CA LYS A 283 -33.48 11.07 12.44
C LYS A 283 -34.14 11.57 13.73
N GLY A 284 -34.04 12.88 13.97
CA GLY A 284 -34.58 13.54 15.17
C GLY A 284 -33.66 13.53 16.39
N GLN A 285 -32.55 12.79 16.36
CA GLN A 285 -31.50 12.85 17.39
C GLN A 285 -30.52 14.00 17.10
N PRO A 286 -29.70 14.45 18.07
CA PRO A 286 -28.61 15.40 17.83
C PRO A 286 -27.47 14.73 17.04
N PHE A 287 -27.76 14.34 15.81
CA PHE A 287 -26.89 13.62 14.89
C PHE A 287 -26.95 14.27 13.50
N ALA A 288 -25.83 14.23 12.77
CA ALA A 288 -25.76 14.68 11.39
C ALA A 288 -24.73 13.88 10.59
N VAL A 289 -25.01 13.70 9.29
CA VAL A 289 -24.01 13.29 8.30
C VAL A 289 -23.62 14.53 7.50
N LEU A 290 -22.33 14.72 7.27
CA LEU A 290 -21.80 15.75 6.37
C LEU A 290 -20.73 15.12 5.49
N GLY A 291 -20.93 15.14 4.17
CA GLY A 291 -19.94 14.63 3.24
C GLY A 291 -18.92 15.67 2.80
N VAL A 292 -17.73 15.22 2.40
CA VAL A 292 -16.70 15.96 1.68
C VAL A 292 -16.45 15.17 0.41
N ASN A 293 -17.02 15.62 -0.71
CA ASN A 293 -17.03 14.87 -1.95
C ASN A 293 -16.06 15.48 -2.97
N ASN A 294 -15.19 14.66 -3.55
CA ASN A 294 -14.23 15.11 -4.57
C ASN A 294 -14.57 14.67 -6.01
N ASP A 295 -15.83 14.32 -6.29
CA ASP A 295 -16.29 14.20 -7.67
C ASP A 295 -16.35 15.57 -8.36
N PRO A 296 -16.36 15.62 -9.72
CA PRO A 296 -16.75 16.81 -10.44
C PRO A 296 -18.09 17.36 -9.94
N LEU A 297 -18.23 18.69 -9.91
CA LEU A 297 -19.39 19.39 -9.37
C LEU A 297 -20.71 18.89 -9.97
N GLU A 298 -20.74 18.68 -11.28
CA GLU A 298 -21.93 18.21 -12.01
C GLU A 298 -22.34 16.81 -11.55
N LYS A 299 -21.38 15.95 -11.24
CA LYS A 299 -21.64 14.58 -10.77
C LYS A 299 -22.25 14.60 -9.37
N LEU A 300 -21.69 15.37 -8.45
CA LEU A 300 -22.27 15.53 -7.11
C LEU A 300 -23.69 16.12 -7.17
N ARG A 301 -23.92 17.14 -8.03
CA ARG A 301 -25.25 17.71 -8.25
C ARG A 301 -26.25 16.67 -8.74
N SER A 302 -25.87 15.83 -9.71
CA SER A 302 -26.72 14.75 -10.22
C SER A 302 -27.14 13.80 -9.09
N LEU A 303 -26.17 13.33 -8.30
CA LEU A 303 -26.40 12.38 -7.20
C LEU A 303 -27.29 12.95 -6.08
N GLN A 304 -27.27 14.27 -5.87
CA GLN A 304 -28.16 14.93 -4.92
C GLN A 304 -29.55 15.20 -5.52
N ALA A 305 -29.63 15.52 -6.82
CA ALA A 305 -30.89 15.79 -7.51
C ALA A 305 -31.76 14.54 -7.69
N ASP A 306 -31.15 13.38 -7.93
CA ASP A 306 -31.84 12.09 -8.05
C ASP A 306 -32.12 11.39 -6.69
N GLY A 307 -31.66 11.99 -5.59
CA GLY A 307 -31.88 11.48 -4.23
C GLY A 307 -30.94 10.34 -3.82
N THR A 308 -29.97 9.96 -4.66
CA THR A 308 -28.94 8.97 -4.29
C THR A 308 -28.17 9.40 -3.04
N VAL A 309 -27.89 10.70 -2.92
CA VAL A 309 -27.18 11.30 -1.78
C VAL A 309 -28.07 12.36 -1.12
N PRO A 310 -28.88 11.98 -0.12
CA PRO A 310 -29.84 12.90 0.51
C PRO A 310 -29.23 13.86 1.54
N TRP A 311 -27.99 13.63 2.02
CA TRP A 311 -27.33 14.48 3.03
C TRP A 311 -26.52 15.63 2.42
N PRO A 312 -26.21 16.69 3.22
CA PRO A 312 -25.34 17.78 2.78
C PRO A 312 -23.92 17.30 2.51
N ASN A 313 -23.29 17.88 1.49
CA ASN A 313 -21.92 17.60 1.08
C ASN A 313 -21.20 18.92 0.77
N PHE A 314 -19.97 19.07 1.26
CA PHE A 314 -19.01 19.98 0.66
C PHE A 314 -18.66 19.50 -0.75
N SER A 315 -18.58 20.43 -1.71
CA SER A 315 -17.96 20.18 -3.00
C SER A 315 -16.45 20.45 -2.89
N ASP A 316 -15.63 19.41 -3.02
CA ASP A 316 -14.18 19.47 -2.90
C ASP A 316 -13.42 18.78 -4.07
N PRO A 317 -13.72 19.11 -5.34
CA PRO A 317 -13.13 18.43 -6.50
C PRO A 317 -11.59 18.54 -6.61
N GLN A 318 -10.95 19.43 -5.84
CA GLN A 318 -9.49 19.58 -5.79
C GLN A 318 -8.88 19.11 -4.45
N ASN A 319 -9.62 18.38 -3.62
CA ASN A 319 -9.16 17.90 -2.30
C ASN A 319 -8.56 19.03 -1.44
N LYS A 320 -9.08 20.25 -1.52
CA LYS A 320 -8.61 21.38 -0.70
C LYS A 320 -9.02 21.17 0.76
N LEU A 321 -10.27 20.76 0.99
CA LEU A 321 -10.80 20.51 2.33
C LEU A 321 -10.28 19.18 2.89
N ALA A 322 -10.24 18.13 2.06
CA ALA A 322 -9.73 16.82 2.46
C ALA A 322 -8.28 16.87 2.99
N ARG A 323 -7.45 17.77 2.45
CA ARG A 323 -6.04 17.94 2.88
C ARG A 323 -5.88 18.34 4.35
N ASP A 324 -6.84 19.04 4.94
CA ASP A 324 -6.82 19.39 6.36
C ASP A 324 -6.98 18.17 7.28
N TYR A 325 -7.47 17.06 6.72
CA TYR A 325 -7.67 15.79 7.42
C TYR A 325 -6.67 14.68 7.01
N ARG A 326 -5.70 15.03 6.14
CA ARG A 326 -4.62 14.17 5.61
C ARG A 326 -5.08 12.99 4.75
#